data_AF-A0A4V1IQ72-F1
#
_entry.id   AF-A0A4V1IQ72-F1
#
_cell.length_a   1.000
_cell.length_b   1.000
_cell.length_c   1.000
_cell.angle_alpha   90.00
_cell.angle_beta   90.00
_cell.angle_gamma   90.00
#
_symmetry.space_group_name_H-M   'P 1'
#
loop_
_entity.id
_entity.type
_entity.pdbx_description
1 polymer ?
#
loop_
_entity_poly.entity_id
_entity_poly.type
_entity_poly.pdbx_seq_one_letter_code
_entity_poly.pdbx_strand_id
1 'polypeptide(L)'
;FDWEPWANQQAYCAGFFILTGGIIGCFYPNQIFGFVNIGLGLLIMGFEKPIPPFTLLGPLSSNFYFRSFFYFVAIAATMFQACTMTGGLCLFCAAVTYLRAAINGEEWKPPKKG
;
A
#
# COMPACT_ATOMS: atom_id res chain seq x y z
N PHE A 1 20.24 10.11 0.19
CA PHE A 1 19.37 9.56 1.24
C PHE A 1 18.17 9.06 0.49
N ASP A 2 17.99 7.75 0.51
CA ASP A 2 17.02 7.11 -0.36
C ASP A 2 15.73 6.95 0.45
N TRP A 3 14.63 7.50 -0.05
CA TRP A 3 13.34 7.50 0.63
C TRP A 3 12.55 6.22 0.31
N GLU A 4 12.86 5.60 -0.82
CA GLU A 4 12.27 4.36 -1.33
C GLU A 4 12.24 3.20 -0.30
N PRO A 5 13.34 2.83 0.39
CA PRO A 5 13.32 1.69 1.30
C PRO A 5 12.42 1.94 2.51
N TRP A 6 12.40 3.18 2.97
CA TRP A 6 11.60 3.58 4.13
C TRP A 6 10.10 3.58 3.78
N ALA A 7 9.74 4.14 2.62
CA ALA A 7 8.38 4.13 2.10
C ALA A 7 7.85 2.70 1.92
N ASN A 8 8.66 1.80 1.35
CA ASN A 8 8.30 0.37 1.19
C ASN A 8 7.97 -0.29 2.53
N GLN A 9 8.79 -0.05 3.55
CA GLN A 9 8.56 -0.68 4.86
C GLN A 9 7.32 -0.12 5.56
N GLN A 10 7.07 1.18 5.43
CA GLN A 10 5.85 1.80 5.96
C GLN A 10 4.59 1.28 5.26
N ALA A 11 4.60 1.21 3.93
CA ALA A 11 3.46 0.70 3.15
C ALA A 11 3.19 -0.78 3.46
N TYR A 12 4.24 -1.59 3.64
CA TYR A 12 4.09 -2.99 4.03
C TYR A 12 3.44 -3.15 5.41
N CYS A 13 3.92 -2.40 6.42
CA CYS A 13 3.31 -2.39 7.74
C CYS A 13 1.86 -1.89 7.70
N ALA A 14 1.58 -0.82 6.94
CA ALA A 14 0.23 -0.30 6.76
C ALA A 14 -0.70 -1.33 6.11
N GLY A 15 -0.24 -2.04 5.07
CA GLY A 15 -0.97 -3.12 4.42
C GLY A 15 -1.34 -4.26 5.37
N PHE A 16 -0.44 -4.62 6.28
CA PHE A 16 -0.73 -5.61 7.33
C PHE A 16 -1.79 -5.14 8.33
N PHE A 17 -1.73 -3.87 8.76
CA PHE A 17 -2.77 -3.29 9.63
C PHE A 17 -4.14 -3.22 8.93
N ILE A 18 -4.18 -2.88 7.64
CA ILE A 18 -5.41 -2.88 6.84
C ILE A 18 -5.97 -4.30 6.70
N LEU A 19 -5.11 -5.30 6.44
CA LEU A 19 -5.52 -6.70 6.34
C LEU A 19 -6.16 -7.20 7.65
N THR A 20 -5.47 -7.02 8.77
CA THR A 20 -5.95 -7.43 10.10
C THR A 20 -7.23 -6.71 10.49
N GLY A 21 -7.32 -5.39 10.24
CA GLY A 21 -8.54 -4.61 10.42
C GLY A 21 -9.70 -5.07 9.51
N GLY A 22 -9.40 -5.50 8.29
CA GLY A 22 -10.38 -6.07 7.36
C GLY A 22 -10.97 -7.39 7.83
N ILE A 23 -10.15 -8.29 8.38
CA ILE A 23 -10.60 -9.56 9.00
C ILE A 23 -11.56 -9.28 10.15
N ILE A 24 -11.22 -8.34 11.03
CA ILE A 24 -12.10 -7.93 12.14
C ILE A 24 -13.38 -7.30 11.58
N GLY A 25 -13.29 -6.50 10.52
CA GLY A 25 -14.41 -5.85 9.85
C GLY A 25 -15.46 -6.80 9.27
N CYS A 26 -15.11 -8.07 8.99
CA CYS A 26 -16.07 -9.08 8.53
C CYS A 26 -17.09 -9.49 9.62
N PHE A 27 -16.81 -9.22 10.89
CA PHE A 27 -17.72 -9.54 12.00
C PHE A 27 -18.70 -8.40 12.34
N TYR A 28 -18.60 -7.25 11.67
CA TYR A 28 -19.45 -6.07 11.89
C TYR A 28 -20.47 -5.88 10.75
N PRO A 29 -21.57 -5.12 10.99
CA PRO A 29 -22.48 -4.73 9.93
C PRO A 29 -21.73 -4.03 8.78
N ASN A 30 -22.15 -4.28 7.54
CA ASN A 30 -21.46 -3.88 6.29
C ASN A 30 -20.15 -4.65 5.99
N GLN A 31 -20.23 -5.98 6.06
CA GLN A 31 -19.12 -6.92 5.79
C GLN A 31 -18.42 -6.72 4.44
N ILE A 32 -19.10 -6.11 3.45
CA ILE A 32 -18.54 -5.78 2.14
C ILE A 32 -17.25 -4.96 2.29
N PHE A 33 -17.24 -3.95 3.16
CA PHE A 33 -16.05 -3.14 3.40
C PHE A 33 -14.92 -3.95 4.06
N GLY A 34 -15.26 -4.94 4.89
CA GLY A 34 -14.29 -5.88 5.45
C GLY A 34 -13.57 -6.68 4.35
N PHE A 35 -14.34 -7.30 3.44
CA PHE A 35 -13.78 -8.06 2.32
C PHE A 35 -12.95 -7.18 1.36
N VAL A 36 -13.43 -5.97 1.07
CA VAL A 36 -12.68 -5.00 0.24
C VAL A 36 -11.34 -4.65 0.89
N ASN A 37 -11.32 -4.38 2.20
CA ASN A 37 -10.09 -4.05 2.90
C ASN A 37 -9.12 -5.23 3.04
N ILE A 38 -9.61 -6.47 3.15
CA ILE A 38 -8.76 -7.67 3.08
C ILE A 38 -8.05 -7.73 1.72
N GLY A 39 -8.81 -7.59 0.63
CA GLY A 39 -8.25 -7.56 -0.72
C GLY A 39 -7.25 -6.42 -0.91
N LEU A 40 -7.59 -5.23 -0.41
CA LEU A 40 -6.74 -4.04 -0.48
C LEU A 40 -5.43 -4.20 0.32
N GLY A 41 -5.49 -4.74 1.53
CA GLY A 41 -4.31 -5.00 2.35
C GLY A 41 -3.35 -6.00 1.71
N LEU A 42 -3.88 -7.11 1.16
CA LEU A 42 -3.08 -8.07 0.40
C LEU A 42 -2.48 -7.45 -0.86
N LEU A 43 -3.25 -6.63 -1.57
CA LEU A 43 -2.80 -5.95 -2.78
C LEU A 43 -1.67 -4.96 -2.46
N ILE A 44 -1.80 -4.11 -1.42
CA ILE A 44 -0.74 -3.18 -1.01
C ILE A 44 0.55 -3.94 -0.65
N MET A 45 0.46 -4.98 0.16
CA MET A 45 1.64 -5.81 0.50
C MET A 45 2.25 -6.47 -0.75
N GLY A 46 1.40 -6.88 -1.71
CA GLY A 46 1.84 -7.48 -2.95
C GLY A 46 2.40 -6.51 -3.98
N PHE A 47 2.04 -5.23 -3.91
CA PHE A 47 2.71 -4.19 -4.67
C PHE A 47 4.11 -3.93 -4.12
N GLU A 48 4.32 -4.02 -2.80
CA GLU A 48 5.62 -3.74 -2.18
C GLU A 48 6.67 -4.84 -2.31
N LYS A 49 6.27 -6.11 -2.23
CA LYS A 49 7.17 -7.21 -2.52
C LYS A 49 7.09 -7.59 -4.00
N PRO A 50 8.21 -7.95 -4.64
CA PRO A 50 8.20 -8.40 -6.03
C PRO A 50 7.52 -9.77 -6.15
N ILE A 51 6.19 -9.82 -6.15
CA ILE A 51 5.43 -11.03 -6.49
C ILE A 51 5.36 -11.10 -8.03
N PRO A 52 5.61 -12.28 -8.66
CA PRO A 52 5.64 -12.45 -10.12
C PRO A 52 4.58 -11.70 -10.95
N PRO A 53 3.28 -11.68 -10.58
CA PRO A 53 2.28 -10.94 -11.36
C PRO A 53 2.46 -9.42 -11.34
N PHE A 54 2.96 -8.84 -10.23
CA PHE A 54 3.17 -7.39 -10.12
C PHE A 54 4.50 -6.93 -10.71
N THR A 55 5.52 -7.79 -10.72
CA THR A 55 6.79 -7.52 -11.43
C THR A 55 6.63 -7.51 -12.95
N LEU A 56 5.58 -8.12 -13.49
CA LEU A 56 5.30 -8.14 -14.93
C LEU A 56 4.68 -6.82 -15.42
N LEU A 57 4.12 -6.01 -14.52
CA LEU A 57 3.52 -4.70 -14.82
C LEU A 57 4.57 -3.61 -15.14
N GLY A 58 5.86 -3.96 -15.09
CA GLY A 58 6.98 -3.20 -15.66
C GLY A 58 6.98 -1.71 -15.27
N PRO A 59 6.67 -0.78 -16.20
CA PRO A 59 6.78 0.68 -15.95
C PRO A 59 5.81 1.20 -14.88
N LEU A 60 4.67 0.53 -14.71
CA LEU A 60 3.59 1.00 -13.83
C LEU A 60 3.92 0.79 -12.34
N SER A 61 4.63 -0.30 -12.01
CA SER A 61 5.10 -0.52 -10.63
C SER A 61 6.37 0.26 -10.29
N SER A 62 7.16 0.63 -11.30
CA SER A 62 8.40 1.41 -11.10
C SER A 62 8.15 2.90 -10.85
N ASN A 63 6.99 3.43 -11.25
CA ASN A 63 6.67 4.85 -11.08
C ASN A 63 6.06 5.14 -9.68
N PHE A 64 6.79 5.90 -8.87
CA PHE A 64 6.34 6.29 -7.53
C PHE A 64 5.16 7.26 -7.50
N TYR A 65 4.94 8.07 -8.55
CA TYR A 65 3.75 8.92 -8.64
C TYR A 65 2.48 8.07 -8.71
N PHE A 66 2.50 7.00 -9.50
CA PHE A 66 1.37 6.09 -9.64
C PHE A 66 1.09 5.35 -8.33
N ARG A 67 2.13 4.80 -7.68
CA ARG A 67 2.01 4.16 -6.36
C ARG A 67 1.44 5.11 -5.30
N SER A 68 1.99 6.32 -5.20
CA SER A 68 1.52 7.32 -4.23
C SER A 68 0.05 7.67 -4.47
N PHE A 69 -0.35 7.93 -5.73
CA PHE A 69 -1.75 8.20 -6.08
C PHE A 69 -2.67 7.01 -5.74
N PHE A 70 -2.25 5.78 -6.06
CA PHE A 70 -2.99 4.57 -5.70
C PHE A 70 -3.19 4.45 -4.19
N TYR A 71 -2.16 4.74 -3.39
CA TYR A 71 -2.27 4.75 -1.94
C TYR A 71 -3.18 5.86 -1.42
N PHE A 72 -3.19 7.05 -2.02
CA PHE A 72 -4.16 8.10 -1.67
C PHE A 72 -5.61 7.68 -1.93
N VAL A 73 -5.89 6.98 -3.03
CA VAL A 73 -7.22 6.42 -3.31
C VAL A 73 -7.57 5.31 -2.32
N ALA A 74 -6.61 4.43 -1.99
CA ALA A 74 -6.78 3.36 -1.03
C ALA A 74 -7.12 3.88 0.38
N ILE A 75 -6.56 5.01 0.80
CA ILE A 75 -6.89 5.66 2.08
C ILE A 75 -8.40 5.93 2.18
N ALA A 76 -9.02 6.46 1.13
CA ALA A 76 -10.46 6.74 1.13
C ALA A 76 -11.29 5.48 1.43
N ALA A 77 -10.91 4.33 0.86
CA ALA A 77 -11.58 3.05 1.12
C ALA A 77 -11.40 2.56 2.57
N THR A 78 -10.22 2.80 3.18
CA THR A 78 -9.92 2.38 4.55
C THR A 78 -10.61 3.22 5.63
N MET A 79 -11.07 4.44 5.30
CA MET A 79 -11.66 5.38 6.27
C MET A 79 -13.13 5.10 6.60
N PHE A 80 -13.81 4.24 5.83
CA PHE A 80 -15.22 3.90 6.08
C PHE A 80 -15.43 2.96 7.28
N GLN A 81 -14.38 2.28 7.75
CA GLN A 81 -14.47 1.29 8.82
C GLN A 81 -13.45 1.62 9.93
N ALA A 82 -13.92 1.76 11.17
CA ALA A 82 -13.07 2.13 12.32
C ALA A 82 -11.85 1.22 12.51
N CYS A 83 -12.02 -0.09 12.28
CA CYS A 83 -10.96 -1.10 12.42
C CYS A 83 -9.80 -0.93 11.43
N THR A 84 -9.99 -0.22 10.31
CA THR A 84 -8.97 -0.01 9.28
C THR A 84 -8.40 1.41 9.28
N MET A 85 -8.93 2.33 10.09
CA MET A 85 -8.49 3.73 10.13
C MET A 85 -7.02 3.87 10.53
N THR A 86 -6.54 3.10 11.50
CA THR A 86 -5.12 3.11 11.90
C THR A 86 -4.21 2.73 10.73
N GLY A 87 -4.59 1.68 9.99
CA GLY A 87 -3.87 1.26 8.79
C GLY A 87 -3.90 2.33 7.69
N GLY A 88 -5.03 3.01 7.50
CA GLY A 88 -5.18 4.14 6.58
C GLY A 88 -4.30 5.34 6.93
N LEU A 89 -4.17 5.69 8.21
CA LEU A 89 -3.26 6.76 8.67
C LEU A 89 -1.78 6.38 8.46
N CYS A 90 -1.41 5.13 8.72
CA CYS A 90 -0.07 4.65 8.39
C CYS A 90 0.19 4.68 6.87
N LEU A 91 -0.82 4.36 6.07
CA LEU A 91 -0.75 4.42 4.60
C LEU A 91 -0.63 5.86 4.11
N PHE A 92 -1.24 6.83 4.77
CA PHE A 92 -1.05 8.25 4.48
C PHE A 92 0.41 8.69 4.62
N CYS A 93 1.07 8.30 5.73
CA CYS A 93 2.49 8.58 5.93
C CYS A 93 3.34 7.94 4.83
N ALA A 94 3.04 6.69 4.46
CA ALA A 94 3.72 5.99 3.37
C ALA A 94 3.48 6.69 2.01
N ALA A 95 2.26 7.14 1.73
CA ALA A 95 1.93 7.83 0.47
C ALA A 95 2.70 9.15 0.33
N VAL A 96 2.84 9.91 1.42
CA VAL A 96 3.64 11.15 1.45
C VAL A 96 5.13 10.87 1.25
N THR A 97 5.66 9.79 1.82
CA THR A 97 7.07 9.43 1.63
C THR A 97 7.34 8.92 0.22
N TYR A 98 6.41 8.20 -0.41
CA TYR A 98 6.47 7.91 -1.85
C TYR A 98 6.43 9.15 -2.71
N LEU A 99 5.58 10.13 -2.37
CA LEU A 99 5.52 11.39 -3.10
C LEU A 99 6.85 12.15 -2.96
N ARG A 100 7.47 12.11 -1.77
CA ARG A 100 8.80 12.69 -1.57
C ARG A 100 9.86 11.99 -2.38
N ALA A 101 9.86 10.65 -2.44
CA ALA A 101 10.75 9.87 -3.28
C ALA A 101 10.58 10.21 -4.77
N ALA A 102 9.32 10.40 -5.22
CA ALA A 102 8.99 10.80 -6.58
C ALA A 102 9.50 12.19 -6.95
N ILE A 103 9.41 13.17 -6.03
CA ILE A 103 9.97 14.53 -6.24
C ILE A 103 11.50 14.49 -6.35
N ASN A 104 12.16 13.57 -5.63
CA ASN A 104 13.60 13.39 -5.72
C ASN A 104 14.05 12.65 -7.01
N GLY A 105 13.10 12.18 -7.84
CA GLY A 105 13.42 11.42 -9.05
C GLY A 105 13.94 10.01 -8.78
N GLU A 106 13.64 9.45 -7.59
CA GLU A 106 13.96 8.06 -7.29
C GLU A 106 13.03 7.14 -8.13
N GLU A 107 13.53 5.97 -8.53
CA GLU A 107 12.75 4.95 -9.22
C GLU A 107 12.97 3.59 -8.56
N TRP A 108 11.92 2.78 -8.51
CA TRP A 108 12.03 1.43 -7.99
C TRP A 108 12.78 0.55 -8.98
N LYS A 109 13.88 -0.05 -8.51
CA LYS A 109 14.67 -1.01 -9.28
C LYS A 109 14.43 -2.41 -8.70
N PRO A 110 14.03 -3.40 -9.52
CA PRO A 110 13.89 -4.77 -9.03
C PRO A 110 15.25 -5.29 -8.55
N PRO A 111 15.29 -6.09 -7.47
CA PRO A 111 16.51 -6.78 -7.07
C PRO A 111 16.98 -7.65 -8.24
N LYS A 112 18.24 -7.48 -8.67
CA LYS A 112 18.84 -8.35 -9.69
C LYS A 112 18.72 -9.79 -9.20
N LYS A 113 18.13 -10.68 -10.00
CA LYS A 113 18.26 -12.13 -9.77
C LYS A 113 19.74 -12.46 -9.93
N GLY A 114 20.42 -12.69 -8.82
CA GLY A 114 21.77 -13.27 -8.79
C GLY A 114 21.75 -14.72 -9.23
#